data_AF-A0A5C8CC64-F1
#
_entry.id   AF-A0A5C8CC64-F1
#
_cell.length_a   1.000
_cell.length_b   1.000
_cell.length_c   1.000
_cell.angle_alpha   90.00
_cell.angle_beta   90.00
_cell.angle_gamma   90.00
#
_symmetry.space_group_name_H-M   'P 1'
#
loop_
_entity.id
_entity.type
_entity.pdbx_description
1 polymer ?
#
loop_
_entity_poly.entity_id
_entity_poly.type
_entity_poly.pdbx_seq_one_letter_code
_entity_poly.pdbx_strand_id
1 'polypeptide(L)'
;MNINTAPGAVNRNAVNVTPGYMSGFGNSFETEALPGALPIGRNSPQNCAYGLYAEQLSGSPFTAPRGTNERSWLYRIRPSVKHSGRFTKVDAGYWRTAPCTEYDLPIAQLRWDPLPLPKEGQTFLQGVYTMTTAGDAGSQAGMAAHVYLITKSMVDQNFYNADGELMFVAQEGNLRLVTEFGIIDIEPGEIAVIPRGVKFRVEIPNGPARGYLCENYGGAFTLPERGPIGANCLANSRDFLTPVAAYEDKETPTELYVKWGGSLFVTKLPYSPIDVVAWHGNYAPYKYDLRTFSPVGAIGFDHPDPSIFTVLTSPSETAGTANIDFVIFPERWMVAENTFRPPWYHMNIMSEFMGLLYGAYDAKPHGFVPGGISLHNMMLPHGPDREAFDHASNGELKPVKLTGTMAFMFETRFPQRVTQFAATTSALQDDYSDCWQGLERRFDPSKP
;
A
#
# COMPACT_ATOMS: atom_id res chain seq x y z
N MET A 1 -15.80 -55.29 6.90
CA MET A 1 -16.00 -55.29 5.45
C MET A 1 -15.13 -54.17 4.91
N ASN A 2 -13.99 -54.52 4.29
CA ASN A 2 -13.04 -53.55 3.76
C ASN A 2 -13.66 -52.87 2.53
N ILE A 3 -13.79 -51.55 2.55
CA ILE A 3 -14.13 -50.78 1.35
C ILE A 3 -12.83 -50.15 0.85
N ASN A 4 -12.32 -50.75 -0.23
CA ASN A 4 -11.33 -50.14 -1.11
C ASN A 4 -11.91 -48.86 -1.72
N THR A 5 -11.28 -47.71 -1.49
CA THR A 5 -11.47 -46.53 -2.33
C THR A 5 -10.20 -46.33 -3.16
N ALA A 6 -10.24 -46.78 -4.40
CA ALA A 6 -9.22 -46.47 -5.40
C ALA A 6 -9.11 -44.95 -5.59
N PRO A 7 -7.93 -44.42 -5.97
CA PRO A 7 -7.73 -42.99 -6.25
C PRO A 7 -8.36 -42.65 -7.60
N GLY A 8 -9.67 -42.38 -7.59
CA GLY A 8 -10.44 -41.98 -8.76
C GLY A 8 -10.98 -40.57 -8.62
N ALA A 9 -10.45 -39.66 -9.45
CA ALA A 9 -10.98 -38.33 -9.78
C ALA A 9 -11.23 -37.39 -8.59
N VAL A 10 -10.18 -36.68 -8.16
CA VAL A 10 -10.33 -35.38 -7.49
C VAL A 10 -10.91 -34.41 -8.53
N ASN A 11 -12.23 -34.30 -8.59
CA ASN A 11 -12.90 -33.22 -9.29
C ASN A 11 -12.51 -31.90 -8.61
N ARG A 12 -11.54 -31.19 -9.19
CA ARG A 12 -11.17 -29.81 -8.85
C ARG A 12 -12.24 -28.84 -9.37
N ASN A 13 -13.49 -28.99 -8.92
CA ASN A 13 -14.53 -28.01 -9.25
C ASN A 13 -14.67 -27.02 -8.10
N ALA A 14 -13.94 -25.91 -8.28
CA ALA A 14 -14.18 -24.56 -7.79
C ALA A 14 -14.72 -24.39 -6.36
N VAL A 15 -13.83 -24.05 -5.43
CA VAL A 15 -14.20 -23.28 -4.23
C VAL A 15 -13.18 -22.17 -4.04
N ASN A 16 -13.17 -21.18 -4.93
CA ASN A 16 -12.63 -19.88 -4.55
C ASN A 16 -13.64 -19.26 -3.60
N VAL A 17 -13.30 -19.12 -2.32
CA VAL A 17 -14.16 -18.50 -1.30
C VAL A 17 -14.57 -17.08 -1.72
N THR A 18 -13.69 -16.40 -2.45
CA THR A 18 -13.96 -15.14 -3.15
C THR A 18 -13.73 -15.36 -4.65
N PRO A 19 -14.76 -15.26 -5.52
CA PRO A 19 -14.59 -15.45 -6.97
C PRO A 19 -13.46 -14.59 -7.54
N GLY A 20 -12.57 -15.21 -8.34
CA GLY A 20 -11.42 -14.54 -8.94
C GLY A 20 -10.19 -14.39 -8.02
N TYR A 21 -10.25 -14.83 -6.76
CA TYR A 21 -9.14 -14.70 -5.82
C TYR A 21 -8.85 -15.98 -5.05
N MET A 22 -7.61 -16.07 -4.56
CA MET A 22 -7.11 -17.06 -3.61
C MET A 22 -6.74 -16.34 -2.31
N SER A 23 -7.13 -16.88 -1.16
CA SER A 23 -6.89 -16.26 0.14
C SER A 23 -5.63 -16.78 0.84
N GLY A 24 -5.01 -15.91 1.64
CA GLY A 24 -3.91 -16.25 2.55
C GLY A 24 -2.61 -15.52 2.26
N PHE A 25 -2.28 -14.54 3.10
CA PHE A 25 -1.03 -13.79 3.02
C PHE A 25 0.20 -14.71 3.06
N GLY A 26 1.12 -14.52 2.10
CA GLY A 26 2.39 -15.27 2.04
C GLY A 26 2.26 -16.74 1.61
N ASN A 27 1.07 -17.21 1.23
CA ASN A 27 0.90 -18.58 0.74
C ASN A 27 1.73 -18.85 -0.53
N SER A 28 2.09 -20.13 -0.72
CA SER A 28 2.54 -20.61 -2.02
C SER A 28 1.32 -21.03 -2.84
N PHE A 29 0.84 -20.14 -3.69
CA PHE A 29 -0.33 -20.37 -4.54
C PHE A 29 0.01 -21.18 -5.80
N GLU A 30 -1.02 -21.79 -6.39
CA GLU A 30 -1.01 -22.44 -7.70
C GLU A 30 -2.31 -22.07 -8.42
N THR A 31 -2.22 -21.48 -9.62
CA THR A 31 -3.38 -21.11 -10.42
C THR A 31 -3.09 -21.22 -11.91
N GLU A 32 -4.10 -21.61 -12.68
CA GLU A 32 -4.02 -21.79 -14.12
C GLU A 32 -5.32 -21.31 -14.80
N ALA A 33 -5.19 -20.52 -15.86
CA ALA A 33 -6.31 -20.08 -16.68
C ALA A 33 -6.74 -21.16 -17.69
N LEU A 34 -5.83 -22.08 -18.04
CA LEU A 34 -6.09 -23.24 -18.90
C LEU A 34 -5.78 -24.54 -18.12
N PRO A 35 -6.65 -25.56 -18.18
CA PRO A 35 -6.47 -26.80 -17.42
C PRO A 35 -5.15 -27.52 -17.73
N GLY A 36 -4.33 -27.81 -16.71
CA GLY A 36 -3.06 -28.50 -16.89
C GLY A 36 -1.94 -27.65 -17.48
N ALA A 37 -2.06 -26.31 -17.44
CA ALA A 37 -0.99 -25.41 -17.84
C ALA A 37 0.18 -25.44 -16.84
N LEU A 38 -0.08 -25.69 -15.55
CA LEU A 38 0.97 -25.90 -14.56
C LEU A 38 1.65 -27.27 -14.74
N PRO A 39 2.99 -27.33 -14.86
CA PRO A 39 3.70 -28.60 -14.84
C PRO A 39 3.61 -29.28 -13.48
N ILE A 40 3.47 -30.61 -13.49
CA ILE A 40 3.36 -31.41 -12.27
C ILE A 40 4.74 -31.93 -11.85
N GLY A 41 5.14 -31.65 -10.60
CA GLY A 41 6.33 -32.21 -9.97
C GLY A 41 7.68 -31.63 -10.42
N ARG A 42 7.68 -30.52 -11.18
CA ARG A 42 8.88 -29.79 -11.61
C ARG A 42 8.51 -28.37 -12.06
N ASN A 43 9.47 -27.44 -12.03
CA ASN A 43 9.23 -26.06 -12.50
C ASN A 43 9.67 -25.82 -13.96
N SER A 44 10.66 -26.57 -14.43
CA SER A 44 11.30 -26.35 -15.74
C SER A 44 11.23 -27.62 -16.59
N PRO A 45 10.04 -28.01 -17.11
CA PRO A 45 9.93 -29.12 -18.03
C PRO A 45 10.68 -28.80 -19.35
N GLN A 46 11.16 -29.83 -20.04
CA GLN A 46 11.76 -29.65 -21.37
C GLN A 46 10.76 -29.03 -22.36
N ASN A 47 9.49 -29.43 -22.26
CA ASN A 47 8.38 -28.88 -23.03
C ASN A 47 7.28 -28.49 -22.03
N CYS A 48 6.99 -27.19 -21.87
CA CYS A 48 5.84 -26.76 -21.07
C CYS A 48 4.54 -27.11 -21.79
N ALA A 49 3.47 -27.31 -21.02
CA ALA A 49 2.13 -27.41 -21.58
C ALA A 49 1.81 -26.18 -22.45
N TYR A 50 1.01 -26.38 -23.49
CA TYR A 50 0.64 -25.34 -24.45
C TYR A 50 1.80 -24.63 -25.17
N GLY A 51 3.04 -25.15 -25.09
CA GLY A 51 4.21 -24.50 -25.67
C GLY A 51 4.64 -23.23 -24.93
N LEU A 52 4.22 -23.07 -23.66
CA LEU A 52 4.56 -21.93 -22.83
C LEU A 52 6.07 -21.87 -22.50
N TYR A 53 6.51 -20.70 -22.05
CA TYR A 53 7.83 -20.49 -21.48
C TYR A 53 7.73 -20.46 -19.96
N ALA A 54 8.57 -21.24 -19.28
CA ALA A 54 8.76 -21.14 -17.85
C ALA A 54 9.72 -19.98 -17.54
N GLU A 55 9.28 -19.06 -16.67
CA GLU A 55 10.05 -17.90 -16.23
C GLU A 55 9.94 -17.79 -14.70
N GLN A 56 11.04 -17.46 -14.03
CA GLN A 56 11.00 -17.21 -12.58
C GLN A 56 11.16 -15.71 -12.31
N LEU A 57 10.22 -15.15 -11.56
CA LEU A 57 10.36 -13.86 -10.92
C LEU A 57 10.83 -14.07 -9.48
N SER A 58 12.01 -13.55 -9.16
CA SER A 58 12.60 -13.65 -7.82
C SER A 58 12.42 -12.32 -7.08
N GLY A 59 11.61 -12.32 -6.02
CA GLY A 59 11.38 -11.16 -5.16
C GLY A 59 12.42 -10.98 -4.07
N SER A 60 13.17 -12.05 -3.77
CA SER A 60 14.23 -12.09 -2.77
C SER A 60 15.53 -12.70 -3.33
N PRO A 61 16.69 -12.53 -2.66
CA PRO A 61 17.89 -13.29 -2.98
C PRO A 61 17.65 -14.80 -2.83
N PHE A 62 18.27 -15.63 -3.68
CA PHE A 62 18.07 -17.08 -3.68
C PHE A 62 18.34 -17.76 -2.32
N THR A 63 19.24 -17.19 -1.52
CA THR A 63 19.65 -17.69 -0.21
C THR A 63 18.87 -17.08 0.95
N ALA A 64 17.83 -16.28 0.68
CA ALA A 64 16.93 -15.79 1.72
C ALA A 64 16.39 -16.97 2.54
N PRO A 65 16.31 -16.83 3.88
CA PRO A 65 15.69 -17.84 4.74
C PRO A 65 14.30 -18.22 4.22
N ARG A 66 13.90 -19.47 4.42
CA ARG A 66 12.63 -20.01 3.84
C ARG A 66 11.41 -19.12 4.12
N GLY A 67 11.31 -18.55 5.32
CA GLY A 67 10.19 -17.69 5.72
C GLY A 67 10.14 -16.33 5.02
N THR A 68 11.25 -15.88 4.43
CA THR A 68 11.38 -14.61 3.71
C THR A 68 11.84 -14.80 2.26
N ASN A 69 11.84 -16.05 1.78
CA ASN A 69 12.21 -16.37 0.40
C ASN A 69 10.98 -16.23 -0.50
N GLU A 70 11.00 -15.21 -1.35
CA GLU A 70 9.91 -14.82 -2.23
C GLU A 70 10.26 -15.07 -3.69
N ARG A 71 9.44 -15.90 -4.35
CA ARG A 71 9.57 -16.22 -5.78
C ARG A 71 8.30 -16.81 -6.38
N SER A 72 8.09 -16.49 -7.65
CA SER A 72 7.00 -17.06 -8.46
C SER A 72 7.51 -17.59 -9.80
N TRP A 73 6.97 -18.73 -10.21
CA TRP A 73 7.14 -19.31 -11.54
C TRP A 73 5.94 -18.95 -12.40
N LEU A 74 6.22 -18.41 -13.57
CA LEU A 74 5.25 -17.94 -14.55
C LEU A 74 5.36 -18.82 -15.80
N TYR A 75 4.24 -19.32 -16.29
CA TYR A 75 4.15 -20.05 -17.55
C TYR A 75 3.40 -19.17 -18.55
N ARG A 76 4.16 -18.56 -19.43
CA ARG A 76 3.72 -17.43 -20.26
C ARG A 76 3.90 -17.68 -21.75
N ILE A 77 3.14 -16.97 -22.58
CA ILE A 77 3.15 -17.14 -24.04
C ILE A 77 4.52 -16.73 -24.62
N ARG A 78 5.11 -15.64 -24.12
CA ARG A 78 6.42 -15.13 -24.53
C ARG A 78 7.26 -14.76 -23.30
N PRO A 79 8.56 -15.10 -23.26
CA PRO A 79 9.39 -14.77 -22.10
C PRO A 79 9.61 -13.25 -21.98
N SER A 80 9.80 -12.73 -20.77
CA SER A 80 10.00 -11.29 -20.51
C SER A 80 11.21 -10.68 -21.21
N VAL A 81 12.20 -11.48 -21.59
CA VAL A 81 13.30 -11.01 -22.45
C VAL A 81 12.80 -10.49 -23.81
N LYS A 82 11.61 -10.94 -24.25
CA LYS A 82 10.87 -10.45 -25.41
C LYS A 82 9.85 -9.34 -25.06
N HIS A 83 9.63 -9.08 -23.78
CA HIS A 83 8.98 -7.87 -23.23
C HIS A 83 10.01 -6.81 -22.85
N SER A 84 11.14 -6.79 -23.56
CA SER A 84 12.22 -5.84 -23.38
C SER A 84 12.69 -5.38 -24.75
N GLY A 85 13.18 -4.16 -24.82
CA GLY A 85 13.55 -3.53 -26.08
C GLY A 85 14.56 -2.42 -25.87
N ARG A 86 14.68 -1.54 -26.87
CA ARG A 86 15.44 -0.31 -26.71
C ARG A 86 14.58 0.66 -25.90
N PHE A 87 15.01 0.93 -24.67
CA PHE A 87 14.36 1.88 -23.79
C PHE A 87 14.81 3.30 -24.12
N THR A 88 13.85 4.22 -24.13
CA THR A 88 14.10 5.66 -24.22
C THR A 88 13.63 6.31 -22.94
N LYS A 89 14.44 7.20 -22.37
CA LYS A 89 14.04 7.99 -21.19
C LYS A 89 12.89 8.92 -21.57
N VAL A 90 11.88 9.02 -20.72
CA VAL A 90 10.74 9.93 -20.88
C VAL A 90 10.67 10.87 -19.69
N ASP A 91 9.87 11.92 -19.82
CA ASP A 91 9.56 12.80 -18.71
C ASP A 91 8.85 12.00 -17.60
N ALA A 92 9.37 12.10 -16.39
CA ALA A 92 8.81 11.47 -15.20
C ALA A 92 7.76 12.37 -14.52
N GLY A 93 7.51 13.58 -15.03
CA GLY A 93 6.52 14.50 -14.46
C GLY A 93 6.80 14.78 -12.99
N TYR A 94 5.85 14.41 -12.13
CA TYR A 94 5.92 14.61 -10.67
C TYR A 94 6.40 13.40 -9.88
N TRP A 95 6.83 12.32 -10.54
CA TRP A 95 7.50 11.22 -9.87
C TRP A 95 8.85 11.71 -9.31
N ARG A 96 9.08 11.45 -8.02
CA ARG A 96 10.35 11.65 -7.33
C ARG A 96 10.73 10.37 -6.59
N THR A 97 12.01 10.26 -6.27
CA THR A 97 12.57 9.09 -5.59
C THR A 97 13.60 9.56 -4.59
N ALA A 98 13.65 8.89 -3.44
CA ALA A 98 14.60 9.25 -2.41
C ALA A 98 16.04 8.88 -2.83
N PRO A 99 17.05 9.72 -2.53
CA PRO A 99 16.93 11.01 -1.86
C PRO A 99 16.48 12.12 -2.84
N CYS A 100 15.49 12.92 -2.45
CA CYS A 100 15.07 14.10 -3.21
C CYS A 100 15.40 15.37 -2.44
N THR A 101 16.20 16.26 -3.05
CA THR A 101 16.69 17.50 -2.41
C THR A 101 16.40 18.73 -3.26
N GLU A 102 15.33 18.68 -4.05
CA GLU A 102 14.99 19.73 -5.03
C GLU A 102 14.43 21.01 -4.39
N TYR A 103 13.95 20.92 -3.15
CA TYR A 103 13.37 22.02 -2.41
C TYR A 103 13.78 21.96 -0.94
N ASP A 104 14.01 23.13 -0.33
CA ASP A 104 14.41 23.29 1.07
C ASP A 104 13.32 24.05 1.82
N LEU A 105 12.25 23.34 2.18
CA LEU A 105 11.15 23.91 2.96
C LEU A 105 11.56 23.92 4.44
N PRO A 106 11.42 25.06 5.16
CA PRO A 106 11.64 25.09 6.60
C PRO A 106 10.82 24.03 7.33
N ILE A 107 11.39 23.46 8.39
CA ILE A 107 10.71 22.44 9.20
C ILE A 107 9.45 23.03 9.84
N ALA A 108 8.34 22.31 9.70
CA ALA A 108 7.05 22.64 10.31
C ALA A 108 6.17 21.39 10.35
N GLN A 109 5.11 21.42 11.15
CA GLN A 109 3.96 20.53 10.95
C GLN A 109 3.25 20.99 9.68
N LEU A 110 3.04 20.08 8.73
CA LEU A 110 2.46 20.43 7.43
C LEU A 110 1.13 19.70 7.22
N ARG A 111 0.19 20.34 6.53
CA ARG A 111 -1.09 19.76 6.17
C ARG A 111 -1.51 20.26 4.79
N TRP A 112 -2.07 19.35 3.99
CA TRP A 112 -2.55 19.62 2.66
C TRP A 112 -4.03 19.25 2.54
N ASP A 113 -4.78 20.12 1.88
CA ASP A 113 -6.11 19.82 1.36
C ASP A 113 -6.06 18.72 0.28
N PRO A 114 -7.18 18.05 -0.02
CA PRO A 114 -7.25 17.08 -1.10
C PRO A 114 -6.84 17.71 -2.44
N LEU A 115 -5.90 17.07 -3.13
CA LEU A 115 -5.54 17.50 -4.48
C LEU A 115 -6.75 17.33 -5.42
N PRO A 116 -7.13 18.37 -6.18
CA PRO A 116 -8.27 18.30 -7.08
C PRO A 116 -7.96 17.36 -8.24
N LEU A 117 -8.96 16.59 -8.68
CA LEU A 117 -8.84 15.82 -9.92
C LEU A 117 -8.62 16.78 -11.10
N PRO A 118 -7.62 16.55 -11.96
CA PRO A 118 -7.36 17.42 -13.08
C PRO A 118 -8.47 17.33 -14.13
N LYS A 119 -8.65 18.42 -14.88
CA LYS A 119 -9.62 18.46 -15.99
C LYS A 119 -9.10 17.73 -17.22
N GLU A 120 -7.77 17.69 -17.40
CA GLU A 120 -7.13 17.00 -18.52
C GLU A 120 -7.08 15.49 -18.27
N GLY A 121 -7.14 14.73 -19.37
CA GLY A 121 -7.10 13.27 -19.33
C GLY A 121 -5.69 12.78 -19.08
N GLN A 122 -5.46 12.12 -17.94
CA GLN A 122 -4.17 11.55 -17.57
C GLN A 122 -4.31 10.13 -17.00
N THR A 123 -3.37 9.26 -17.36
CA THR A 123 -3.30 7.89 -16.86
C THR A 123 -2.53 7.85 -15.54
N PHE A 124 -2.42 6.67 -14.92
CA PHE A 124 -1.57 6.46 -13.74
C PHE A 124 -0.12 6.96 -13.94
N LEU A 125 0.46 6.81 -15.13
CA LEU A 125 1.85 7.20 -15.39
C LEU A 125 2.09 8.70 -15.21
N GLN A 126 1.17 9.54 -15.66
CA GLN A 126 1.25 11.00 -15.51
C GLN A 126 0.59 11.47 -14.20
N GLY A 127 -0.31 10.66 -13.65
CA GLY A 127 -1.16 11.03 -12.53
C GLY A 127 -0.57 10.82 -11.15
N VAL A 128 0.67 10.37 -11.01
CA VAL A 128 1.33 10.24 -9.70
C VAL A 128 2.11 11.51 -9.37
N TYR A 129 1.79 12.07 -8.21
CA TYR A 129 2.41 13.26 -7.64
C TYR A 129 3.11 12.86 -6.35
N THR A 130 4.45 12.87 -6.36
CA THR A 130 5.21 12.57 -5.15
C THR A 130 5.11 13.72 -4.17
N MET A 131 4.63 13.42 -2.95
CA MET A 131 4.46 14.41 -1.88
C MET A 131 5.73 14.50 -1.04
N THR A 132 6.24 13.34 -0.62
CA THR A 132 7.43 13.25 0.21
C THR A 132 8.30 12.07 -0.22
N THR A 133 9.60 12.16 0.09
CA THR A 133 10.57 11.07 -0.08
C THR A 133 11.37 10.90 1.21
N ALA A 134 11.76 9.68 1.54
CA ALA A 134 12.51 9.35 2.74
C ALA A 134 13.53 8.24 2.45
N GLY A 135 14.74 8.34 2.99
CA GLY A 135 15.81 7.37 2.75
C GLY A 135 16.52 7.53 1.41
N ASP A 136 16.91 6.41 0.79
CA ASP A 136 17.67 6.32 -0.45
C ASP A 136 17.33 5.01 -1.19
N ALA A 137 16.68 5.13 -2.35
CA ALA A 137 16.29 3.99 -3.17
C ALA A 137 17.48 3.19 -3.72
N GLY A 138 18.63 3.83 -3.96
CA GLY A 138 19.86 3.16 -4.38
C GLY A 138 20.45 2.28 -3.28
N SER A 139 20.20 2.63 -2.01
CA SER A 139 20.52 1.79 -0.85
C SER A 139 19.44 0.76 -0.51
N GLN A 140 18.32 0.76 -1.25
CA GLN A 140 17.12 -0.04 -0.97
C GLN A 140 16.60 0.19 0.45
N ALA A 141 16.50 1.46 0.85
CA ALA A 141 15.96 1.85 2.16
C ALA A 141 15.08 3.10 2.03
N GLY A 142 14.02 3.14 2.84
CA GLY A 142 13.06 4.23 2.89
C GLY A 142 11.88 4.04 1.94
N MET A 143 11.27 5.16 1.57
CA MET A 143 10.04 5.18 0.80
C MET A 143 9.83 6.50 0.04
N ALA A 144 8.82 6.53 -0.82
CA ALA A 144 8.16 7.76 -1.22
C ALA A 144 6.64 7.65 -1.01
N ALA A 145 6.04 8.72 -0.52
CA ALA A 145 4.59 8.85 -0.43
C ALA A 145 4.08 9.72 -1.58
N HIS A 146 3.13 9.19 -2.33
CA HIS A 146 2.53 9.86 -3.48
C HIS A 146 1.01 9.97 -3.33
N VAL A 147 0.43 10.90 -4.07
CA VAL A 147 -0.99 10.91 -4.41
C VAL A 147 -1.13 10.54 -5.88
N TYR A 148 -2.06 9.66 -6.22
CA TYR A 148 -2.44 9.43 -7.61
C TYR A 148 -3.76 10.14 -7.94
N LEU A 149 -3.83 10.75 -9.12
CA LEU A 149 -4.98 11.44 -9.69
C LEU A 149 -5.18 10.91 -11.12
N ILE A 150 -6.10 9.97 -11.30
CA ILE A 150 -6.25 9.23 -12.56
C ILE A 150 -7.59 9.59 -13.18
N THR A 151 -7.57 10.13 -14.39
CA THR A 151 -8.79 10.53 -15.13
C THR A 151 -8.97 9.75 -16.44
N LYS A 152 -8.01 8.90 -16.79
CA LYS A 152 -8.08 7.95 -17.91
C LYS A 152 -7.48 6.59 -17.55
N SER A 153 -8.09 5.52 -18.03
CA SER A 153 -7.47 4.19 -18.01
C SER A 153 -6.18 4.18 -18.84
N MET A 154 -5.20 3.40 -18.42
CA MET A 154 -4.11 2.98 -19.29
C MET A 154 -4.67 2.07 -20.38
N VAL A 155 -4.44 2.41 -21.65
CA VAL A 155 -4.85 1.63 -22.83
C VAL A 155 -3.62 1.37 -23.67
N ASP A 156 -3.36 0.09 -23.97
CA ASP A 156 -2.14 -0.35 -24.66
C ASP A 156 -0.85 0.21 -24.01
N GLN A 157 -0.90 0.38 -22.68
CA GLN A 157 0.22 0.82 -21.84
C GLN A 157 0.32 -0.10 -20.64
N ASN A 158 1.54 -0.49 -20.28
CA ASN A 158 1.86 -1.29 -19.11
C ASN A 158 3.05 -0.66 -18.38
N PHE A 159 3.18 -0.97 -17.10
CA PHE A 159 4.18 -0.40 -16.22
C PHE A 159 4.71 -1.45 -15.26
N TYR A 160 6.00 -1.37 -14.92
CA TYR A 160 6.51 -1.98 -13.70
C TYR A 160 7.48 -1.04 -13.00
N ASN A 161 7.54 -1.16 -11.68
CA ASN A 161 8.50 -0.43 -10.87
C ASN A 161 9.68 -1.33 -10.51
N ALA A 162 10.89 -0.96 -10.91
CA ALA A 162 12.11 -1.67 -10.54
C ALA A 162 12.71 -1.14 -9.22
N ASP A 163 12.30 0.04 -8.76
CA ASP A 163 12.87 0.69 -7.58
C ASP A 163 12.23 0.20 -6.27
N GLY A 164 10.94 -0.16 -6.31
CA GLY A 164 10.19 -0.49 -5.10
C GLY A 164 8.90 -1.25 -5.35
N GLU A 165 8.40 -1.86 -4.28
CA GLU A 165 7.04 -2.36 -4.17
C GLU A 165 6.07 -1.17 -4.05
N LEU A 166 4.85 -1.31 -4.59
CA LEU A 166 3.83 -0.26 -4.60
C LEU A 166 2.60 -0.68 -3.81
N MET A 167 2.27 0.04 -2.74
CA MET A 167 1.00 -0.09 -2.02
C MET A 167 0.04 1.03 -2.45
N PHE A 168 -1.04 0.65 -3.11
CA PHE A 168 -2.18 1.49 -3.43
C PHE A 168 -3.14 1.54 -2.23
N VAL A 169 -3.56 2.74 -1.85
CA VAL A 169 -4.58 2.98 -0.81
C VAL A 169 -5.71 3.80 -1.42
N ALA A 170 -6.85 3.16 -1.68
CA ALA A 170 -7.95 3.78 -2.42
C ALA A 170 -8.77 4.75 -1.56
N GLN A 171 -9.06 5.94 -2.10
CA GLN A 171 -9.78 7.01 -1.40
C GLN A 171 -11.05 7.45 -2.14
N GLU A 172 -10.96 7.71 -3.45
CA GLU A 172 -12.09 8.10 -4.31
C GLU A 172 -12.00 7.32 -5.62
N GLY A 173 -13.13 6.78 -6.08
CA GLY A 173 -13.20 5.97 -7.31
C GLY A 173 -12.57 4.58 -7.16
N ASN A 174 -12.94 3.69 -8.08
CA ASN A 174 -12.47 2.30 -8.07
C ASN A 174 -11.30 2.15 -9.05
N LEU A 175 -10.32 1.31 -8.69
CA LEU A 175 -9.24 0.92 -9.58
C LEU A 175 -9.36 -0.54 -9.98
N ARG A 176 -9.03 -0.82 -11.24
CA ARG A 176 -8.74 -2.15 -11.74
C ARG A 176 -7.25 -2.23 -12.08
N LEU A 177 -6.53 -3.09 -11.37
CA LEU A 177 -5.12 -3.38 -11.56
C LEU A 177 -5.01 -4.68 -12.36
N VAL A 178 -4.71 -4.58 -13.65
CA VAL A 178 -4.48 -5.74 -14.50
C VAL A 178 -3.00 -6.10 -14.46
N THR A 179 -2.65 -7.22 -13.86
CA THR A 179 -1.27 -7.63 -13.58
C THR A 179 -0.89 -8.90 -14.35
N GLU A 180 0.41 -9.19 -14.46
CA GLU A 180 0.90 -10.50 -14.95
C GLU A 180 0.41 -11.71 -14.12
N PHE A 181 -0.18 -11.49 -12.94
CA PHE A 181 -0.67 -12.56 -12.07
C PHE A 181 -2.20 -12.73 -12.12
N GLY A 182 -2.90 -11.81 -12.80
CA GLY A 182 -4.36 -11.72 -12.80
C GLY A 182 -4.87 -10.31 -12.52
N ILE A 183 -6.17 -10.19 -12.29
CA ILE A 183 -6.85 -8.89 -12.16
C ILE A 183 -7.24 -8.65 -10.70
N ILE A 184 -6.86 -7.49 -10.16
CA ILE A 184 -7.27 -7.01 -8.84
C ILE A 184 -8.17 -5.78 -9.03
N ASP A 185 -9.38 -5.82 -8.50
CA ASP A 185 -10.25 -4.65 -8.37
C ASP A 185 -10.16 -4.14 -6.93
N ILE A 186 -10.01 -2.83 -6.71
CA ILE A 186 -10.07 -2.20 -5.38
C ILE A 186 -11.04 -1.01 -5.35
N GLU A 187 -11.71 -0.84 -4.22
CA GLU A 187 -12.57 0.31 -3.90
C GLU A 187 -12.05 1.08 -2.67
N PRO A 188 -12.54 2.30 -2.39
CA PRO A 188 -12.17 3.03 -1.18
C PRO A 188 -12.38 2.22 0.10
N GLY A 189 -11.36 2.19 0.96
CA GLY A 189 -11.30 1.31 2.14
C GLY A 189 -10.57 -0.02 1.91
N GLU A 190 -10.12 -0.28 0.68
CA GLU A 190 -9.23 -1.40 0.36
C GLU A 190 -7.83 -0.90 -0.03
N ILE A 191 -6.84 -1.76 0.18
CA ILE A 191 -5.48 -1.60 -0.32
C ILE A 191 -5.14 -2.67 -1.35
N ALA A 192 -4.20 -2.39 -2.24
CA ALA A 192 -3.54 -3.40 -3.05
C ALA A 192 -2.03 -3.18 -3.05
N VAL A 193 -1.27 -4.26 -3.07
CA VAL A 193 0.19 -4.23 -3.13
C VAL A 193 0.64 -4.92 -4.41
N ILE A 194 1.44 -4.20 -5.20
CA ILE A 194 2.08 -4.70 -6.42
C ILE A 194 3.58 -4.85 -6.14
N PRO A 195 4.11 -6.09 -6.11
CA PRO A 195 5.52 -6.32 -5.83
C PRO A 195 6.45 -5.71 -6.88
N ARG A 196 7.68 -5.39 -6.46
CA ARG A 196 8.74 -4.87 -7.34
C ARG A 196 8.90 -5.78 -8.56
N GLY A 197 8.95 -5.18 -9.75
CA GLY A 197 9.17 -5.89 -11.03
C GLY A 197 7.93 -6.53 -11.65
N VAL A 198 6.78 -6.57 -10.96
CA VAL A 198 5.53 -7.09 -11.54
C VAL A 198 4.97 -6.07 -12.53
N LYS A 199 4.67 -6.50 -13.76
CA LYS A 199 4.04 -5.64 -14.76
C LYS A 199 2.54 -5.58 -14.52
N PHE A 200 2.01 -4.37 -14.63
CA PHE A 200 0.59 -4.12 -14.52
C PHE A 200 0.19 -2.89 -15.33
N ARG A 201 -1.12 -2.69 -15.45
CA ARG A 201 -1.72 -1.43 -15.88
C ARG A 201 -2.90 -1.08 -14.98
N VAL A 202 -3.21 0.21 -14.92
CA VAL A 202 -4.31 0.74 -14.12
C VAL A 202 -5.46 1.16 -15.03
N GLU A 203 -6.62 0.59 -14.77
CA GLU A 203 -7.88 0.91 -15.43
C GLU A 203 -8.84 1.54 -14.40
N ILE A 204 -9.69 2.45 -14.88
CA ILE A 204 -10.71 3.13 -14.07
C ILE A 204 -12.10 2.91 -14.69
N PRO A 205 -12.69 1.71 -14.56
CA PRO A 205 -13.89 1.34 -15.30
C PRO A 205 -15.11 2.21 -14.96
N ASN A 206 -15.12 2.83 -13.78
CA ASN A 206 -16.24 3.61 -13.25
C ASN A 206 -15.98 5.13 -13.19
N GLY A 207 -14.95 5.61 -13.89
CA GLY A 207 -14.58 7.04 -13.91
C GLY A 207 -13.37 7.39 -13.02
N PRO A 208 -13.03 8.69 -12.90
CA PRO A 208 -11.79 9.13 -12.26
C PRO A 208 -11.57 8.58 -10.85
N ALA A 209 -10.31 8.46 -10.46
CA ALA A 209 -9.91 7.96 -9.15
C ALA A 209 -8.80 8.79 -8.50
N ARG A 210 -8.87 8.94 -7.17
CA ARG A 210 -7.83 9.53 -6.33
C ARG A 210 -7.50 8.60 -5.17
N GLY A 211 -6.24 8.59 -4.77
CA GLY A 211 -5.81 7.88 -3.57
C GLY A 211 -4.33 8.08 -3.31
N TYR A 212 -3.81 7.27 -2.42
CA TYR A 212 -2.44 7.37 -1.94
C TYR A 212 -1.62 6.18 -2.46
N LEU A 213 -0.33 6.39 -2.64
CA LEU A 213 0.60 5.35 -3.07
C LEU A 213 1.84 5.41 -2.19
N CYS A 214 2.15 4.33 -1.49
CA CYS A 214 3.43 4.15 -0.84
C CYS A 214 4.34 3.34 -1.76
N GLU A 215 5.48 3.92 -2.13
CA GLU A 215 6.56 3.24 -2.83
C GLU A 215 7.62 2.81 -1.81
N ASN A 216 7.72 1.50 -1.57
CA ASN A 216 8.63 0.91 -0.59
C ASN A 216 9.94 0.46 -1.26
N TYR A 217 11.07 1.08 -0.89
CA TYR A 217 12.39 0.71 -1.41
C TYR A 217 13.05 -0.45 -0.63
N GLY A 218 12.57 -0.71 0.59
CA GLY A 218 13.14 -1.64 1.55
C GLY A 218 12.71 -3.09 1.38
N GLY A 219 12.70 -3.82 2.50
CA GLY A 219 12.17 -5.18 2.54
C GLY A 219 10.67 -5.20 2.22
N ALA A 220 10.19 -6.28 1.59
CA ALA A 220 8.78 -6.43 1.25
C ALA A 220 7.86 -6.25 2.46
N PHE A 221 6.67 -5.72 2.23
CA PHE A 221 5.65 -5.64 3.28
C PHE A 221 5.30 -7.04 3.80
N THR A 222 5.27 -7.18 5.12
CA THR A 222 4.87 -8.39 5.84
C THR A 222 3.88 -8.06 6.96
N LEU A 223 3.27 -9.08 7.55
CA LEU A 223 2.44 -8.90 8.74
C LEU A 223 3.32 -8.59 9.96
N PRO A 224 2.88 -7.69 10.86
CA PRO A 224 3.65 -7.36 12.05
C PRO A 224 3.75 -8.57 13.00
N GLU A 225 4.86 -8.64 13.73
CA GLU A 225 4.95 -9.52 14.89
C GLU A 225 3.87 -9.12 15.91
N ARG A 226 3.05 -10.09 16.32
CA ARG A 226 1.88 -9.82 17.18
C ARG A 226 2.21 -9.78 18.67
N GLY A 227 3.39 -10.29 19.06
CA GLY A 227 3.81 -10.34 20.46
C GLY A 227 2.71 -10.94 21.36
N PRO A 228 2.36 -10.28 22.49
CA PRO A 228 1.33 -10.75 23.42
C PRO A 228 -0.09 -10.86 22.86
N ILE A 229 -0.41 -10.25 21.72
CA ILE A 229 -1.71 -10.44 21.06
C ILE A 229 -1.88 -11.90 20.64
N GLY A 230 -0.78 -12.60 20.34
CA GLY A 230 -0.76 -14.03 20.05
C GLY A 230 -1.02 -14.35 18.58
N ALA A 231 -1.82 -15.38 18.33
CA ALA A 231 -1.92 -16.01 17.00
C ALA A 231 -2.99 -15.41 16.07
N ASN A 232 -3.78 -14.43 16.53
CA ASN A 232 -4.92 -13.87 15.77
C ASN A 232 -5.06 -12.35 16.04
N CYS A 233 -6.02 -11.69 15.40
CA CYS A 233 -6.27 -10.24 15.42
C CYS A 233 -5.36 -9.43 14.48
N LEU A 234 -5.57 -8.11 14.47
CA LEU A 234 -5.04 -7.17 13.49
C LEU A 234 -5.52 -7.55 12.08
N ALA A 235 -4.65 -7.50 11.08
CA ALA A 235 -4.92 -8.05 9.76
C ALA A 235 -4.72 -9.58 9.79
N ASN A 236 -5.82 -10.34 9.73
CA ASN A 236 -5.74 -11.78 9.67
C ASN A 236 -5.30 -12.24 8.27
N SER A 237 -4.32 -13.16 8.20
CA SER A 237 -3.72 -13.59 6.92
C SER A 237 -4.73 -14.12 5.91
N ARG A 238 -5.84 -14.72 6.38
CA ARG A 238 -6.91 -15.24 5.52
C ARG A 238 -7.57 -14.16 4.66
N ASP A 239 -7.60 -12.92 5.12
CA ASP A 239 -8.40 -11.88 4.49
C ASP A 239 -7.61 -11.13 3.39
N PHE A 240 -6.33 -11.49 3.18
CA PHE A 240 -5.54 -11.07 2.04
C PHE A 240 -5.83 -11.95 0.82
N LEU A 241 -6.10 -11.30 -0.31
CA LEU A 241 -6.58 -11.94 -1.52
C LEU A 241 -5.61 -11.71 -2.69
N THR A 242 -5.14 -12.79 -3.31
CA THR A 242 -4.27 -12.81 -4.50
C THR A 242 -5.10 -13.23 -5.73
N PRO A 243 -4.97 -12.59 -6.90
CA PRO A 243 -5.81 -12.90 -8.05
C PRO A 243 -5.51 -14.28 -8.63
N VAL A 244 -6.51 -14.93 -9.23
CA VAL A 244 -6.27 -16.11 -10.08
C VAL A 244 -5.64 -15.71 -11.42
N ALA A 245 -4.92 -16.63 -12.05
CA ALA A 245 -4.29 -16.40 -13.35
C ALA A 245 -5.30 -15.90 -14.39
N ALA A 246 -4.92 -14.84 -15.09
CA ALA A 246 -5.64 -14.30 -16.24
C ALA A 246 -4.60 -13.78 -17.24
N TYR A 247 -4.84 -13.99 -18.53
CA TYR A 247 -3.89 -13.63 -19.59
C TYR A 247 -4.57 -12.94 -20.77
N GLU A 248 -3.76 -12.23 -21.53
CA GLU A 248 -4.10 -11.65 -22.82
C GLU A 248 -3.23 -12.28 -23.90
N ASP A 249 -3.87 -12.82 -24.93
CA ASP A 249 -3.20 -13.18 -26.19
C ASP A 249 -3.58 -12.14 -27.24
N LYS A 250 -2.93 -10.98 -27.16
CA LYS A 250 -3.20 -9.81 -28.01
C LYS A 250 -1.92 -9.37 -28.70
N GLU A 251 -1.98 -9.27 -30.03
CA GLU A 251 -0.92 -8.75 -30.91
C GLU A 251 -1.07 -7.23 -31.17
N THR A 252 -1.70 -6.51 -30.24
CA THR A 252 -1.79 -5.05 -30.32
C THR A 252 -0.47 -4.44 -29.86
N PRO A 253 0.15 -3.55 -30.65
CA PRO A 253 1.32 -2.83 -30.19
C PRO A 253 1.03 -2.03 -28.92
N THR A 254 1.91 -2.17 -27.92
CA THR A 254 1.75 -1.57 -26.59
C THR A 254 3.06 -0.94 -26.13
N GLU A 255 2.94 0.03 -25.23
CA GLU A 255 4.09 0.63 -24.55
C GLU A 255 4.32 -0.07 -23.20
N LEU A 256 5.57 -0.43 -22.92
CA LEU A 256 5.99 -0.87 -21.60
C LEU A 256 6.88 0.19 -20.97
N TYR A 257 6.37 0.76 -19.89
CA TYR A 257 7.06 1.71 -19.05
C TYR A 257 7.78 0.98 -17.90
N VAL A 258 8.96 1.48 -17.55
CA VAL A 258 9.70 1.06 -16.36
C VAL A 258 10.16 2.27 -15.59
N LYS A 259 9.91 2.26 -14.29
CA LYS A 259 10.59 3.16 -13.35
C LYS A 259 11.86 2.48 -12.85
N TRP A 260 13.01 3.09 -13.10
CA TRP A 260 14.33 2.59 -12.71
C TRP A 260 15.27 3.74 -12.34
N GLY A 261 15.87 3.66 -11.16
CA GLY A 261 16.75 4.69 -10.61
C GLY A 261 16.06 6.06 -10.51
N GLY A 262 14.77 6.08 -10.17
CA GLY A 262 13.95 7.30 -10.12
C GLY A 262 13.64 7.94 -11.48
N SER A 263 14.07 7.35 -12.59
CA SER A 263 13.75 7.79 -13.95
C SER A 263 12.68 6.89 -14.56
N LEU A 264 11.86 7.45 -15.45
CA LEU A 264 10.90 6.71 -16.24
C LEU A 264 11.46 6.44 -17.65
N PHE A 265 11.35 5.21 -18.11
CA PHE A 265 11.74 4.80 -19.45
C PHE A 265 10.59 4.07 -20.13
N VAL A 266 10.56 4.10 -21.46
CA VAL A 266 9.55 3.41 -22.27
C VAL A 266 10.19 2.61 -23.39
N THR A 267 9.58 1.48 -23.72
CA THR A 267 9.83 0.75 -24.97
C THR A 267 8.51 0.31 -25.60
N LYS A 268 8.53 -0.03 -26.89
CA LYS A 268 7.35 -0.53 -27.63
C LYS A 268 7.44 -2.02 -27.85
N LEU A 269 6.37 -2.72 -27.53
CA LEU A 269 6.19 -4.15 -27.75
C LEU A 269 5.13 -4.36 -28.84
N PRO A 270 5.24 -5.39 -29.68
CA PRO A 270 4.20 -5.68 -30.67
C PRO A 270 3.01 -6.47 -30.10
N TYR A 271 3.04 -6.84 -28.81
CA TYR A 271 2.04 -7.66 -28.13
C TYR A 271 1.93 -7.31 -26.64
N SER A 272 0.83 -7.73 -25.99
CA SER A 272 0.64 -7.55 -24.55
C SER A 272 1.70 -8.30 -23.73
N PRO A 273 2.31 -7.66 -22.72
CA PRO A 273 3.18 -8.34 -21.76
C PRO A 273 2.39 -9.05 -20.64
N ILE A 274 1.05 -8.94 -20.61
CA ILE A 274 0.18 -9.61 -19.63
C ILE A 274 -0.25 -10.96 -20.19
N ASP A 275 0.71 -11.86 -20.37
CA ASP A 275 0.55 -13.10 -21.15
C ASP A 275 0.86 -14.38 -20.34
N VAL A 276 0.70 -14.31 -19.02
CA VAL A 276 0.94 -15.43 -18.09
C VAL A 276 -0.33 -16.28 -17.96
N VAL A 277 -0.30 -17.48 -18.54
CA VAL A 277 -1.44 -18.40 -18.58
C VAL A 277 -1.61 -19.13 -17.24
N ALA A 278 -0.50 -19.41 -16.55
CA ALA A 278 -0.50 -20.07 -15.25
C ALA A 278 0.70 -19.64 -14.44
N TRP A 279 0.59 -19.69 -13.11
CA TRP A 279 1.70 -19.39 -12.23
C TRP A 279 1.58 -20.11 -10.88
N HIS A 280 2.73 -20.31 -10.22
CA HIS A 280 2.77 -20.76 -8.84
C HIS A 280 3.90 -20.08 -8.06
N GLY A 281 3.68 -19.86 -6.77
CA GLY A 281 4.66 -19.21 -5.90
C GLY A 281 4.05 -18.33 -4.82
N ASN A 282 4.89 -17.57 -4.14
CA ASN A 282 4.53 -16.71 -3.02
C ASN A 282 4.88 -15.24 -3.24
N TYR A 283 5.33 -14.86 -4.43
CA TYR A 283 5.63 -13.48 -4.81
C TYR A 283 4.61 -13.01 -5.85
N ALA A 284 3.49 -12.48 -5.39
CA ALA A 284 2.35 -12.11 -6.23
C ALA A 284 1.63 -10.87 -5.67
N PRO A 285 0.95 -10.08 -6.52
CA PRO A 285 0.05 -9.01 -6.08
C PRO A 285 -1.05 -9.49 -5.16
N TYR A 286 -1.45 -8.65 -4.21
CA TYR A 286 -2.56 -8.95 -3.31
C TYR A 286 -3.37 -7.70 -2.97
N LYS A 287 -4.62 -7.90 -2.53
CA LYS A 287 -5.48 -6.87 -1.93
C LYS A 287 -5.92 -7.24 -0.53
N TYR A 288 -6.31 -6.23 0.24
CA TYR A 288 -6.85 -6.40 1.58
C TYR A 288 -7.93 -5.35 1.85
N ASP A 289 -9.03 -5.77 2.48
CA ASP A 289 -10.12 -4.90 2.91
C ASP A 289 -9.89 -4.45 4.35
N LEU A 290 -9.63 -3.15 4.55
CA LEU A 290 -9.33 -2.58 5.87
C LEU A 290 -10.50 -2.70 6.86
N ARG A 291 -11.73 -2.90 6.36
CA ARG A 291 -12.94 -3.09 7.18
C ARG A 291 -12.94 -4.45 7.88
N THR A 292 -12.09 -5.39 7.43
CA THR A 292 -11.93 -6.72 8.05
C THR A 292 -10.86 -6.74 9.14
N PHE A 293 -10.18 -5.62 9.39
CA PHE A 293 -9.18 -5.51 10.45
C PHE A 293 -9.82 -5.79 11.81
N SER A 294 -9.14 -6.57 12.65
CA SER A 294 -9.58 -6.91 14.00
C SER A 294 -8.80 -6.02 14.99
N PRO A 295 -9.34 -4.84 15.35
CA PRO A 295 -8.62 -3.89 16.19
C PRO A 295 -8.45 -4.44 17.61
N VAL A 296 -7.27 -4.20 18.16
CA VAL A 296 -6.95 -4.39 19.59
C VAL A 296 -6.75 -2.99 20.19
N GLY A 297 -7.14 -2.82 21.45
CA GLY A 297 -7.05 -1.52 22.13
C GLY A 297 -7.23 -1.65 23.64
N ALA A 298 -7.24 -0.51 24.33
CA ALA A 298 -7.46 -0.46 25.77
C ALA A 298 -8.90 -0.81 26.14
N ILE A 299 -9.07 -1.89 26.91
CA ILE A 299 -10.35 -2.29 27.52
C ILE A 299 -10.46 -1.85 28.99
N GLY A 300 -9.46 -1.15 29.51
CA GLY A 300 -9.41 -0.60 30.87
C GLY A 300 -9.23 0.91 30.83
N PHE A 301 -7.99 1.39 30.84
CA PHE A 301 -7.62 2.81 30.82
C PHE A 301 -6.42 3.05 29.88
N ASP A 302 -6.01 4.31 29.76
CA ASP A 302 -4.97 4.84 28.87
C ASP A 302 -5.26 4.74 27.35
N HIS A 303 -4.37 5.34 26.57
CA HIS A 303 -4.38 5.33 25.10
C HIS A 303 -3.18 4.50 24.61
N PRO A 304 -3.39 3.32 24.01
CA PRO A 304 -2.30 2.50 23.49
C PRO A 304 -1.52 3.18 22.37
N ASP A 305 -0.23 2.87 22.25
CA ASP A 305 0.59 3.34 21.13
C ASP A 305 -0.02 2.94 19.78
N PRO A 306 0.06 3.80 18.74
CA PRO A 306 -0.63 3.59 17.47
C PRO A 306 -0.12 2.38 16.68
N SER A 307 1.07 1.85 17.01
CA SER A 307 1.61 0.61 16.44
C SER A 307 0.71 -0.61 16.68
N ILE A 308 -0.21 -0.55 17.66
CA ILE A 308 -1.24 -1.57 17.84
C ILE A 308 -2.21 -1.68 16.65
N PHE A 309 -2.23 -0.68 15.76
CA PHE A 309 -3.05 -0.66 14.55
C PHE A 309 -2.26 -0.93 13.25
N THR A 310 -1.04 -1.46 13.34
CA THR A 310 -0.26 -1.86 12.15
C THR A 310 -0.97 -2.95 11.36
N VAL A 311 -1.17 -2.71 10.07
CA VAL A 311 -1.72 -3.68 9.10
C VAL A 311 -0.58 -4.43 8.43
N LEU A 312 0.40 -3.70 7.89
CA LEU A 312 1.59 -4.22 7.23
C LEU A 312 2.81 -3.43 7.68
N THR A 313 3.96 -4.09 7.76
CA THR A 313 5.26 -3.49 8.09
C THR A 313 6.30 -3.90 7.06
N SER A 314 7.16 -2.96 6.66
CA SER A 314 8.39 -3.22 5.93
C SER A 314 9.53 -3.21 6.95
N PRO A 315 10.19 -4.35 7.22
CA PRO A 315 11.25 -4.40 8.23
C PRO A 315 12.52 -3.68 7.74
N SER A 316 13.30 -3.15 8.69
CA SER A 316 14.69 -2.73 8.42
C SER A 316 15.69 -3.79 8.90
N GLU A 317 16.98 -3.54 8.66
CA GLU A 317 18.08 -4.35 9.19
C GLU A 317 18.20 -4.29 10.73
N THR A 318 17.57 -3.30 11.37
CA THR A 318 17.56 -3.13 12.83
C THR A 318 16.28 -3.72 13.40
N ALA A 319 16.42 -4.78 14.22
CA ALA A 319 15.29 -5.42 14.88
C ALA A 319 14.51 -4.42 15.74
N GLY A 320 13.17 -4.42 15.59
CA GLY A 320 12.28 -3.48 16.28
C GLY A 320 12.21 -2.09 15.65
N THR A 321 12.88 -1.84 14.52
CA THR A 321 12.77 -0.59 13.76
C THR A 321 12.26 -0.90 12.36
N ALA A 322 11.05 -0.48 12.05
CA ALA A 322 10.51 -0.63 10.70
C ALA A 322 11.18 0.36 9.73
N ASN A 323 11.33 -0.07 8.48
CA ASN A 323 11.50 0.86 7.37
C ASN A 323 10.23 1.69 7.19
N ILE A 324 9.06 1.01 7.18
CA ILE A 324 7.73 1.59 7.06
C ILE A 324 6.75 0.77 7.89
N ASP A 325 5.92 1.42 8.69
CA ASP A 325 4.68 0.83 9.20
C ASP A 325 3.49 1.46 8.49
N PHE A 326 2.63 0.62 7.91
CA PHE A 326 1.31 1.03 7.43
C PHE A 326 0.30 0.78 8.54
N VAL A 327 -0.10 1.86 9.20
CA VAL A 327 -0.99 1.88 10.36
C VAL A 327 -2.35 2.42 9.92
N ILE A 328 -3.45 1.90 10.47
CA ILE A 328 -4.79 2.44 10.23
C ILE A 328 -5.44 2.96 11.51
N PHE A 329 -6.45 3.81 11.38
CA PHE A 329 -7.30 4.24 12.49
C PHE A 329 -8.75 3.88 12.15
N PRO A 330 -9.15 2.61 12.38
CA PRO A 330 -10.42 2.09 11.92
C PRO A 330 -11.55 2.46 12.88
N GLU A 331 -12.77 2.07 12.53
CA GLU A 331 -13.88 2.01 13.48
C GLU A 331 -13.49 1.16 14.69
N ARG A 332 -13.76 1.67 15.90
CA ARG A 332 -13.41 0.98 17.15
C ARG A 332 -14.24 1.48 18.32
N TRP A 333 -14.30 0.67 19.36
CA TRP A 333 -14.88 1.07 20.64
C TRP A 333 -13.86 1.85 21.46
N MET A 334 -14.28 2.99 21.99
CA MET A 334 -13.55 3.80 22.95
C MET A 334 -14.21 3.62 24.32
N VAL A 335 -13.55 2.86 25.18
CA VAL A 335 -14.08 2.47 26.50
C VAL A 335 -13.18 2.86 27.66
N ALA A 336 -11.97 3.39 27.39
CA ALA A 336 -10.99 3.74 28.41
C ALA A 336 -11.59 4.65 29.50
N GLU A 337 -11.48 4.22 30.75
CA GLU A 337 -12.00 4.91 31.94
C GLU A 337 -10.97 5.95 32.45
N ASN A 338 -11.45 7.08 32.99
CA ASN A 338 -10.61 8.14 33.56
C ASN A 338 -9.39 8.52 32.69
N THR A 339 -9.58 8.56 31.37
CA THR A 339 -8.50 8.66 30.39
C THR A 339 -8.79 9.77 29.40
N PHE A 340 -7.77 10.55 29.07
CA PHE A 340 -7.78 11.43 27.90
C PHE A 340 -7.70 10.57 26.64
N ARG A 341 -8.85 10.37 25.98
CA ARG A 341 -9.02 9.36 24.90
C ARG A 341 -8.40 9.70 23.54
N PRO A 342 -8.29 10.97 23.11
CA PRO A 342 -7.56 11.30 21.88
C PRO A 342 -6.08 10.89 21.97
N PRO A 343 -5.35 10.86 20.84
CA PRO A 343 -3.91 10.74 20.87
C PRO A 343 -3.28 11.79 21.80
N TRP A 344 -2.21 11.40 22.49
CA TRP A 344 -1.48 12.25 23.41
C TRP A 344 -0.59 13.27 22.66
N TYR A 345 -0.16 14.34 23.35
CA TYR A 345 0.84 15.26 22.79
C TYR A 345 2.17 14.54 22.63
N HIS A 346 2.73 14.57 21.43
CA HIS A 346 3.76 13.62 21.01
C HIS A 346 4.92 14.29 20.27
N MET A 347 6.12 13.73 20.47
CA MET A 347 7.32 13.93 19.67
C MET A 347 7.92 12.56 19.41
N ASN A 348 8.25 12.27 18.15
CA ASN A 348 8.61 10.92 17.71
C ASN A 348 9.97 10.90 17.01
N ILE A 349 10.74 9.82 17.16
CA ILE A 349 11.91 9.56 16.31
C ILE A 349 11.52 9.16 14.88
N MET A 350 10.32 8.64 14.71
CA MET A 350 9.75 8.32 13.40
C MET A 350 9.12 9.57 12.77
N SER A 351 8.88 9.51 11.47
CA SER A 351 8.15 10.54 10.72
C SER A 351 6.79 10.03 10.28
N GLU A 352 5.75 10.80 10.57
CA GLU A 352 4.35 10.40 10.48
C GLU A 352 3.67 11.11 9.29
N PHE A 353 3.45 10.39 8.19
CA PHE A 353 2.63 10.84 7.07
C PHE A 353 1.22 10.25 7.22
N MET A 354 0.22 11.08 7.47
CA MET A 354 -1.16 10.63 7.62
C MET A 354 -2.01 10.97 6.39
N GLY A 355 -2.97 10.10 6.09
CA GLY A 355 -4.04 10.33 5.11
C GLY A 355 -5.40 9.91 5.65
N LEU A 356 -6.47 10.34 4.95
CA LEU A 356 -7.85 10.07 5.34
C LEU A 356 -8.64 9.53 4.15
N LEU A 357 -9.22 8.34 4.29
CA LEU A 357 -9.95 7.68 3.20
C LEU A 357 -11.40 8.19 3.12
N TYR A 358 -12.07 8.24 4.26
CA TYR A 358 -13.43 8.76 4.43
C TYR A 358 -13.68 9.13 5.89
N GLY A 359 -14.72 9.94 6.14
CA GLY A 359 -15.10 10.37 7.48
C GLY A 359 -14.26 11.53 8.02
N ALA A 360 -14.06 11.55 9.34
CA ALA A 360 -13.27 12.53 10.05
C ALA A 360 -12.31 11.84 11.04
N TYR A 361 -11.13 12.42 11.27
CA TYR A 361 -10.15 11.89 12.20
C TYR A 361 -10.33 12.50 13.60
N ASP A 362 -10.32 11.65 14.64
CA ASP A 362 -10.66 12.02 16.02
C ASP A 362 -9.79 13.17 16.59
N ALA A 363 -8.52 13.23 16.20
CA ALA A 363 -7.62 14.27 16.69
C ALA A 363 -7.72 15.62 15.95
N LYS A 364 -8.47 15.67 14.83
CA LYS A 364 -8.56 16.84 13.92
C LYS A 364 -9.98 16.95 13.33
N PRO A 365 -10.95 17.52 14.07
CA PRO A 365 -12.33 17.66 13.60
C PRO A 365 -12.48 18.59 12.38
N HIS A 366 -11.50 19.50 12.17
CA HIS A 366 -11.50 20.49 11.09
C HIS A 366 -10.17 20.49 10.31
N GLY A 367 -10.26 20.78 9.01
CA GLY A 367 -9.11 20.97 8.11
C GLY A 367 -8.35 19.72 7.67
N PHE A 368 -8.63 18.53 8.24
CA PHE A 368 -8.13 17.25 7.74
C PHE A 368 -9.31 16.41 7.22
N VAL A 369 -9.49 16.41 5.90
CA VAL A 369 -10.67 15.85 5.21
C VAL A 369 -10.26 14.72 4.24
N PRO A 370 -11.19 13.86 3.78
CA PRO A 370 -10.86 12.75 2.88
C PRO A 370 -10.08 13.18 1.65
N GLY A 371 -8.93 12.53 1.40
CA GLY A 371 -7.97 12.91 0.36
C GLY A 371 -6.87 13.89 0.82
N GLY A 372 -7.00 14.47 2.01
CA GLY A 372 -5.99 15.34 2.61
C GLY A 372 -4.80 14.57 3.19
N ILE A 373 -3.74 15.30 3.53
CA ILE A 373 -2.48 14.76 4.07
C ILE A 373 -2.03 15.60 5.26
N SER A 374 -1.45 14.99 6.29
CA SER A 374 -0.60 15.72 7.23
C SER A 374 0.76 15.05 7.36
N LEU A 375 1.79 15.87 7.60
CA LEU A 375 3.15 15.41 7.88
C LEU A 375 3.61 15.97 9.23
N HIS A 376 3.87 15.08 10.17
CA HIS A 376 4.58 15.37 11.41
C HIS A 376 5.95 14.69 11.34
N ASN A 377 6.95 15.47 10.95
CA ASN A 377 8.30 14.96 10.68
C ASN A 377 9.04 14.62 11.98
N MET A 378 10.09 13.81 11.87
CA MET A 378 10.93 13.38 12.99
C MET A 378 11.25 14.53 13.98
N MET A 379 10.94 14.28 15.25
CA MET A 379 11.12 15.15 16.41
C MET A 379 10.34 16.47 16.38
N LEU A 380 9.35 16.64 15.50
CA LEU A 380 8.44 17.78 15.54
C LEU A 380 7.26 17.49 16.48
N PRO A 381 6.93 18.42 17.40
CA PRO A 381 5.83 18.23 18.33
C PRO A 381 4.49 18.25 17.61
N HIS A 382 3.58 17.39 18.00
CA HIS A 382 2.22 17.36 17.48
C HIS A 382 1.25 16.83 18.55
N GLY A 383 -0.04 16.83 18.25
CA GLY A 383 -1.08 16.40 19.18
C GLY A 383 -2.45 17.02 18.88
N PRO A 384 -3.43 16.77 19.77
CA PRO A 384 -4.78 17.29 19.62
C PRO A 384 -4.79 18.82 19.68
N ASP A 385 -5.69 19.43 18.90
CA ASP A 385 -5.94 20.87 18.98
C ASP A 385 -6.70 21.25 20.26
N ARG A 386 -6.99 22.55 20.42
CA ARG A 386 -7.67 23.07 21.62
C ARG A 386 -9.08 22.51 21.78
N GLU A 387 -9.85 22.37 20.71
CA GLU A 387 -11.22 21.89 20.78
C GLU A 387 -11.27 20.42 21.19
N ALA A 388 -10.40 19.59 20.59
CA ALA A 388 -10.24 18.19 20.97
C ALA A 388 -9.79 18.05 22.44
N PHE A 389 -8.86 18.90 22.89
CA PHE A 389 -8.41 18.92 24.28
C PHE A 389 -9.55 19.24 25.26
N ASP A 390 -10.29 20.32 25.02
CA ASP A 390 -11.38 20.75 25.90
C ASP A 390 -12.51 19.74 25.93
N HIS A 391 -12.88 19.18 24.78
CA HIS A 391 -13.91 18.15 24.68
C HIS A 391 -13.52 16.89 25.47
N ALA A 392 -12.31 16.38 25.25
CA ALA A 392 -11.87 15.14 25.88
C ALA A 392 -11.57 15.27 27.39
N SER A 393 -11.17 16.47 27.84
CA SER A 393 -10.85 16.71 29.26
C SER A 393 -12.09 16.90 30.14
N ASN A 394 -13.21 17.35 29.56
CA ASN A 394 -14.41 17.71 30.32
C ASN A 394 -15.65 16.87 29.92
N GLY A 395 -15.56 16.07 28.86
CA GLY A 395 -16.64 15.23 28.39
C GLY A 395 -16.96 14.07 29.33
N GLU A 396 -18.23 13.69 29.39
CA GLU A 396 -18.66 12.48 30.11
C GLU A 396 -18.07 11.24 29.44
N LEU A 397 -17.30 10.45 30.20
CA LEU A 397 -16.74 9.19 29.71
C LEU A 397 -17.78 8.08 29.78
N LYS A 398 -18.21 7.60 28.61
CA LYS A 398 -19.06 6.43 28.41
C LYS A 398 -18.54 5.57 27.25
N PRO A 399 -18.97 4.31 27.09
CA PRO A 399 -18.66 3.54 25.89
C PRO A 399 -19.14 4.27 24.63
N VAL A 400 -18.22 4.59 23.72
CA VAL A 400 -18.52 5.25 22.44
C VAL A 400 -17.93 4.41 21.31
N LYS A 401 -18.73 4.11 20.29
CA LYS A 401 -18.21 3.50 19.06
C LYS A 401 -17.85 4.61 18.07
N LEU A 402 -16.58 4.71 17.68
CA LEU A 402 -16.16 5.54 16.54
C LEU A 402 -16.55 4.81 15.25
N THR A 403 -17.33 5.46 14.39
CA THR A 403 -17.89 4.87 13.16
C THR A 403 -17.74 5.81 11.96
N GLY A 404 -17.80 5.26 10.75
CA GLY A 404 -17.83 6.04 9.50
C GLY A 404 -16.52 6.75 9.19
N THR A 405 -15.39 6.27 9.69
CA THR A 405 -14.06 6.87 9.50
C THR A 405 -13.00 5.82 9.23
N MET A 406 -12.00 6.19 8.42
CA MET A 406 -10.79 5.41 8.18
C MET A 406 -9.65 6.36 7.83
N ALA A 407 -8.82 6.69 8.81
CA ALA A 407 -7.53 7.33 8.58
C ALA A 407 -6.44 6.26 8.50
N PHE A 408 -5.27 6.63 7.99
CA PHE A 408 -4.08 5.79 7.99
C PHE A 408 -2.82 6.62 8.14
N MET A 409 -1.71 5.94 8.38
CA MET A 409 -0.39 6.52 8.49
C MET A 409 0.65 5.64 7.79
N PHE A 410 1.54 6.28 7.03
CA PHE A 410 2.84 5.75 6.67
C PHE A 410 3.87 6.32 7.65
N GLU A 411 4.25 5.52 8.63
CA GLU A 411 5.30 5.88 9.59
C GLU A 411 6.63 5.32 9.11
N THR A 412 7.69 6.12 9.08
CA THR A 412 9.02 5.67 8.65
C THR A 412 10.12 6.20 9.55
N ARG A 413 11.20 5.42 9.71
CA ARG A 413 12.37 5.77 10.54
C ARG A 413 13.20 6.95 10.00
N PHE A 414 12.92 7.39 8.78
CA PHE A 414 13.68 8.45 8.11
C PHE A 414 12.89 9.76 8.09
N PRO A 415 13.59 10.92 8.18
CA PRO A 415 12.94 12.20 7.92
C PRO A 415 12.39 12.23 6.50
N GLN A 416 11.16 12.70 6.36
CA GLN A 416 10.51 12.84 5.05
C GLN A 416 10.81 14.21 4.45
N ARG A 417 11.47 14.24 3.29
CA ARG A 417 11.72 15.47 2.51
C ARG A 417 10.52 15.77 1.62
N VAL A 418 10.00 16.97 1.75
CA VAL A 418 8.89 17.49 0.94
C VAL A 418 9.40 17.81 -0.47
N THR A 419 8.68 17.38 -1.49
CA THR A 419 9.02 17.69 -2.89
C THR A 419 8.71 19.14 -3.22
N GLN A 420 9.28 19.65 -4.32
CA GLN A 420 8.94 21.00 -4.80
C GLN A 420 7.44 21.12 -5.06
N PHE A 421 6.82 20.10 -5.66
CA PHE A 421 5.38 20.09 -5.92
C PHE A 421 4.57 20.26 -4.63
N ALA A 422 4.85 19.47 -3.61
CA ALA A 422 4.13 19.53 -2.34
C ALA A 422 4.41 20.82 -1.57
N ALA A 423 5.61 21.41 -1.70
CA ALA A 423 5.95 22.67 -1.05
C ALA A 423 5.26 23.88 -1.71
N THR A 424 4.93 23.82 -3.00
CA THR A 424 4.40 24.98 -3.75
C THR A 424 2.95 24.83 -4.21
N THR A 425 2.30 23.69 -3.97
CA THR A 425 0.89 23.50 -4.31
C THR A 425 -0.01 24.40 -3.47
N SER A 426 -1.08 24.92 -4.08
CA SER A 426 -2.10 25.71 -3.36
C SER A 426 -2.91 24.89 -2.35
N ALA A 427 -2.72 23.57 -2.31
CA ALA A 427 -3.33 22.71 -1.31
C ALA A 427 -2.62 22.76 0.05
N LEU A 428 -1.37 23.24 0.11
CA LEU A 428 -0.67 23.41 1.38
C LEU A 428 -1.38 24.47 2.22
N GLN A 429 -1.71 24.14 3.46
CA GLN A 429 -2.36 25.06 4.39
C GLN A 429 -1.31 25.88 5.14
N ASP A 430 -1.34 27.20 4.96
CA ASP A 430 -0.38 28.14 5.55
C ASP A 430 -0.57 28.34 7.07
N ASP A 431 -1.73 27.96 7.61
CA ASP A 431 -2.16 28.23 8.99
C ASP A 431 -2.24 26.98 9.87
N TYR A 432 -1.67 25.84 9.42
CA TYR A 432 -1.85 24.59 10.17
C TYR A 432 -1.31 24.65 11.61
N SER A 433 -0.16 25.31 11.82
CA SER A 433 0.39 25.52 13.17
C SER A 433 -0.55 26.27 14.10
N ASP A 434 -1.47 27.06 13.55
CA ASP A 434 -2.34 27.93 14.33
C ASP A 434 -3.44 27.15 15.07
N CYS A 435 -3.70 25.90 14.67
CA CYS A 435 -4.67 25.05 15.37
C CYS A 435 -4.31 24.79 16.85
N TRP A 436 -3.05 25.00 17.25
CA TRP A 436 -2.60 24.87 18.64
C TRP A 436 -2.52 26.20 19.41
N GLN A 437 -2.74 27.36 18.78
CA GLN A 437 -2.60 28.67 19.45
C GLN A 437 -3.55 28.85 20.65
N GLY A 438 -4.72 28.20 20.64
CA GLY A 438 -5.70 28.26 21.73
C GLY A 438 -5.34 27.47 23.00
N LEU A 439 -4.21 26.74 23.02
CA LEU A 439 -3.78 26.00 24.21
C LEU A 439 -3.22 26.95 25.28
N GLU A 440 -3.82 26.91 26.47
CA GLU A 440 -3.51 27.83 27.57
C GLU A 440 -2.79 27.14 28.73
N ARG A 441 -2.02 27.90 29.51
CA ARG A 441 -1.43 27.43 30.76
C ARG A 441 -2.53 27.18 31.80
N ARG A 442 -2.83 25.92 32.10
CA ARG A 442 -3.83 25.50 33.11
C ARG A 442 -3.25 25.11 34.47
N PHE A 443 -1.93 25.12 34.64
CA PHE A 443 -1.27 24.69 35.87
C PHE A 443 -1.60 25.59 37.07
N ASP A 444 -2.21 24.99 38.09
CA ASP A 444 -2.47 25.59 39.40
C ASP A 444 -1.80 24.72 40.48
N PRO A 445 -0.63 25.13 41.04
CA PRO A 445 0.08 24.32 42.04
C PRO A 445 -0.69 24.18 43.36
N SER A 446 -1.80 24.89 43.55
CA SER A 446 -2.64 24.79 44.75
C SER A 446 -3.79 23.79 44.64
N LYS A 447 -4.04 23.23 43.44
CA LYS A 447 -5.13 22.28 43.17
C LYS A 447 -4.54 21.00 42.55
N PRO A 448 -4.39 19.92 43.35
CA PRO A 448 -3.83 18.66 42.88
C PRO A 448 -4.73 17.93 41.87
#